data_AF-A0A0M3KEY9-F1
#
_entry.id   AF-A0A0M3KEY9-F1
#
_cell.length_a   1.000
_cell.length_b   1.000
_cell.length_c   1.000
_cell.angle_alpha   90.00
_cell.angle_beta   90.00
_cell.angle_gamma   90.00
#
_symmetry.space_group_name_H-M   'P 1'
#
loop_
_entity.id
_entity.type
_entity.pdbx_description
1 polymer ?
#
loop_
_entity_poly.entity_id
_entity_poly.type
_entity_poly.pdbx_seq_one_letter_code
_entity_poly.pdbx_strand_id
1 'polypeptide(L)'
;MIDYGHDGSRRDLSLRAYRKHQLVNPLQNPGEHDLTADVNFGYLKSLIEDRALVFGPLDQREFLAQLGIGIRLRRLVEKCSNRDDQVNLIKSYNMLMSDEGMGTRFKVMSVYPKTLKNILDKRGYPAGFATGEGTSEKNER
;
A
#
# COMPACT_ATOMS: atom_id res chain seq x y z
N MET A 1 -2.66 4.35 -6.35
CA MET A 1 -2.50 5.21 -5.15
C MET A 1 -1.80 4.40 -4.09
N ILE A 2 -0.76 4.96 -3.48
CA ILE A 2 0.00 4.35 -2.38
C ILE A 2 0.20 5.45 -1.35
N ASP A 3 -0.34 5.28 -0.15
CA ASP A 3 -0.21 6.27 0.93
C ASP A 3 -0.52 5.63 2.29
N TYR A 4 -0.20 6.29 3.39
CA TYR A 4 -0.63 5.84 4.71
C TYR A 4 -2.07 6.22 4.99
N GLY A 5 -2.78 5.27 5.59
CA GLY A 5 -4.16 5.49 5.98
C GLY A 5 -4.89 4.20 6.31
N HIS A 6 -6.19 4.22 6.11
CA HIS A 6 -7.09 3.17 6.57
C HIS A 6 -8.21 2.90 5.56
N ASP A 7 -8.87 1.77 5.74
CA ASP A 7 -9.99 1.25 4.93
C ASP A 7 -11.36 1.77 5.38
N GLY A 8 -11.40 2.84 6.18
CA GLY A 8 -12.63 3.35 6.81
C GLY A 8 -12.86 2.88 8.25
N SER A 9 -12.03 1.97 8.79
CA SER A 9 -12.14 1.48 10.18
C SER A 9 -11.83 2.53 11.27
N ARG A 10 -10.97 3.51 10.96
CA ARG A 10 -10.52 4.54 11.90
C ARG A 10 -11.61 5.57 12.22
N ARG A 11 -11.73 5.97 13.49
CA ARG A 11 -12.75 6.92 13.99
C ARG A 11 -12.19 8.21 14.58
N ASP A 12 -10.89 8.27 14.88
CA ASP A 12 -10.21 9.45 15.41
C ASP A 12 -9.65 10.35 14.30
N LEU A 13 -9.39 11.61 14.64
CA LEU A 13 -8.82 12.60 13.72
C LEU A 13 -7.35 12.26 13.41
N SER A 14 -6.99 12.33 12.12
CA SER A 14 -5.64 11.98 11.65
C SER A 14 -4.75 13.19 11.31
N LEU A 15 -5.30 14.41 11.39
CA LEU A 15 -4.57 15.65 11.09
C LEU A 15 -3.40 15.83 12.05
N ARG A 16 -2.19 15.91 11.48
CA ARG A 16 -0.92 16.02 12.19
C ARG A 16 -0.05 17.06 11.50
N ALA A 17 0.88 17.63 12.27
CA ALA A 17 1.86 18.56 11.75
C ALA A 17 3.26 18.15 12.19
N TYR A 18 4.23 18.27 11.29
CA TYR A 18 5.62 17.95 11.57
C TYR A 18 6.54 19.14 11.29
N ARG A 19 7.54 19.32 12.16
CA ARG A 19 8.65 20.25 11.97
C ARG A 19 9.93 19.60 12.48
N LYS A 20 10.99 19.59 11.65
CA LYS A 20 12.29 18.98 12.01
C LYS A 20 12.14 17.55 12.60
N HIS A 21 11.30 16.73 11.97
CA HIS A 21 10.99 15.35 12.38
C HIS A 21 10.31 15.20 13.75
N GLN A 22 9.68 16.25 14.27
CA GLN A 22 8.93 16.22 15.52
C GLN A 22 7.47 16.58 15.28
N LEU A 23 6.57 15.90 16.00
CA LEU A 23 5.14 16.21 15.99
C LEU A 23 4.91 17.55 16.70
N VAL A 24 4.21 18.48 16.03
CA VAL A 24 3.90 19.82 16.54
C VAL A 24 2.40 20.09 16.45
N ASN A 25 1.92 21.14 17.11
CA ASN A 25 0.52 21.55 16.99
C ASN A 25 0.25 22.10 15.58
N PRO A 26 -0.73 21.58 14.83
CA PRO A 26 -1.04 22.03 13.47
C PRO A 26 -1.42 23.51 13.33
N LEU A 27 -1.94 24.13 14.39
CA LEU A 27 -2.39 25.52 14.36
C LEU A 27 -1.31 26.52 14.77
N GLN A 28 -0.13 26.04 15.17
CA GLN A 28 1.02 26.91 15.44
C GLN A 28 1.76 27.23 14.14
N ASN A 29 2.21 28.48 13.99
CA ASN A 29 3.01 28.98 12.85
C ASN A 29 2.56 28.47 11.46
N PRO A 30 1.33 28.82 11.01
CA PRO A 30 0.82 28.37 9.72
C PRO A 30 1.78 28.69 8.56
N GLY A 31 1.99 27.72 7.68
CA GLY A 31 2.94 27.82 6.56
C GLY A 31 4.37 27.36 6.88
N GLU A 32 4.73 27.18 8.16
CA GLU A 32 6.05 26.66 8.56
C GLU A 32 6.08 25.15 8.86
N HIS A 33 4.92 24.53 9.01
CA HIS A 33 4.78 23.11 9.36
C HIS A 33 4.26 22.29 8.19
N ASP A 34 4.78 21.07 8.04
CA ASP A 34 4.24 20.11 7.09
C ASP A 34 2.97 19.48 7.68
N LEU A 35 1.85 19.63 6.98
CA LEU A 35 0.55 19.13 7.42
C LEU A 35 0.20 17.85 6.69
N THR A 36 -0.26 16.85 7.45
CA THR A 36 -0.69 15.57 6.90
C THR A 36 -1.95 15.06 7.56
N ALA A 37 -2.73 14.29 6.82
CA ALA A 37 -3.79 13.44 7.34
C ALA A 37 -3.68 12.03 6.72
N ASP A 38 -4.26 11.04 7.39
CA ASP A 38 -4.38 9.69 6.84
C ASP A 38 -5.41 9.68 5.72
N VAL A 39 -5.12 8.93 4.65
CA VAL A 39 -6.07 8.71 3.57
C VAL A 39 -7.15 7.72 4.01
N ASN A 40 -8.43 8.10 3.83
CA ASN A 40 -9.55 7.19 4.01
C ASN A 40 -9.85 6.47 2.67
N PHE A 41 -9.16 5.34 2.44
CA PHE A 41 -9.31 4.55 1.22
C PHE A 41 -10.69 3.91 1.08
N GLY A 42 -11.34 3.57 2.19
CA GLY A 42 -12.71 3.02 2.18
C GLY A 42 -13.70 4.04 1.63
N TYR A 43 -13.60 5.29 2.08
CA TYR A 43 -14.43 6.38 1.57
C TYR A 43 -14.09 6.72 0.10
N LEU A 44 -12.81 6.75 -0.28
CA LEU A 44 -12.44 6.97 -1.68
C LEU A 44 -13.02 5.88 -2.59
N LYS A 45 -12.96 4.61 -2.17
CA LYS A 45 -13.53 3.48 -2.91
C LYS A 45 -15.05 3.63 -3.09
N SER A 46 -15.78 3.93 -2.02
CA SER A 46 -17.24 4.06 -2.09
C SER A 46 -17.71 5.19 -3.01
N LEU A 47 -16.88 6.22 -3.21
CA LEU A 47 -17.19 7.31 -4.14
C LEU A 47 -17.05 6.93 -5.62
N ILE A 48 -16.29 5.88 -5.96
CA ILE A 48 -15.89 5.62 -7.36
C ILE A 48 -16.19 4.20 -7.86
N GLU A 49 -16.53 3.25 -6.99
CA GLU A 49 -16.77 1.86 -7.36
C GLU A 49 -17.94 1.68 -8.33
N ASP A 50 -18.88 2.62 -8.35
CA ASP A 50 -19.99 2.68 -9.29
C ASP A 50 -19.55 3.07 -10.72
N ARG A 51 -18.37 3.68 -10.88
CA ARG A 51 -17.88 4.28 -12.13
C ARG A 51 -16.59 3.67 -12.65
N ALA A 52 -15.81 3.03 -11.80
CA ALA A 52 -14.52 2.43 -12.13
C ALA A 52 -14.36 1.01 -11.56
N LEU A 53 -13.41 0.25 -12.09
CA LEU A 53 -12.94 -0.98 -11.47
C LEU A 53 -11.92 -0.59 -10.40
N VAL A 54 -12.17 -0.96 -9.15
CA VAL A 54 -11.31 -0.62 -8.01
C VAL A 54 -10.75 -1.90 -7.40
N PHE A 55 -9.44 -1.95 -7.24
CA PHE A 55 -8.73 -3.05 -6.59
C PHE A 55 -8.06 -2.54 -5.31
N GLY A 56 -8.20 -3.30 -4.22
CA GLY A 56 -7.78 -2.89 -2.89
C GLY A 56 -8.85 -2.08 -2.13
N PRO A 57 -8.43 -1.29 -1.11
CA PRO A 57 -7.05 -1.13 -0.64
C PRO A 57 -6.45 -2.44 -0.08
N LEU A 58 -5.18 -2.70 -0.37
CA LEU A 58 -4.38 -3.76 0.25
C LEU A 58 -3.33 -3.17 1.18
N ASP A 59 -2.85 -3.94 2.15
CA ASP A 59 -1.64 -3.57 2.90
C ASP A 59 -0.44 -3.49 1.95
N GLN A 60 0.46 -2.53 2.17
CA GLN A 60 1.68 -2.40 1.37
C GLN A 60 2.50 -3.68 1.37
N ARG A 61 2.63 -4.35 2.52
CA ARG A 61 3.37 -5.62 2.63
C ARG A 61 2.80 -6.70 1.71
N GLU A 62 1.47 -6.79 1.60
CA GLU A 62 0.80 -7.77 0.76
C GLU A 62 1.05 -7.46 -0.72
N PHE A 63 0.85 -6.19 -1.12
CA PHE A 63 1.10 -5.73 -2.47
C PHE A 63 2.55 -5.99 -2.92
N LEU A 64 3.53 -5.61 -2.09
CA LEU A 64 4.95 -5.78 -2.40
C LEU A 64 5.37 -7.26 -2.42
N ALA A 65 4.82 -8.08 -1.53
CA ALA A 65 5.04 -9.53 -1.53
C ALA A 65 4.57 -10.16 -2.84
N GLN A 66 3.37 -9.80 -3.31
CA GLN A 66 2.82 -10.28 -4.58
C GLN A 66 3.66 -9.84 -5.79
N LEU A 67 4.29 -8.66 -5.74
CA LEU A 67 5.23 -8.20 -6.77
C LEU A 67 6.64 -8.83 -6.67
N GLY A 68 6.88 -9.69 -5.69
CA GLY A 68 8.13 -10.43 -5.57
C GLY A 68 9.28 -9.65 -4.94
N ILE A 69 8.98 -8.70 -4.04
CA ILE A 69 10.02 -7.90 -3.35
C ILE A 69 11.09 -8.77 -2.67
N GLY A 70 10.73 -9.91 -2.09
CA GLY A 70 11.68 -10.83 -1.47
C GLY A 70 12.64 -11.50 -2.47
N ILE A 71 12.18 -11.79 -3.68
CA ILE A 71 13.03 -12.30 -4.77
C ILE A 71 14.02 -11.21 -5.16
N ARG A 72 13.56 -9.97 -5.30
CA ARG A 72 14.41 -8.83 -5.64
C ARG A 72 15.45 -8.56 -4.56
N LEU A 73 15.09 -8.61 -3.28
CA LEU A 73 16.03 -8.43 -2.17
C LEU A 73 17.19 -9.41 -2.27
N ARG A 74 16.92 -10.71 -2.44
CA ARG A 74 17.98 -11.74 -2.53
C ARG A 74 18.96 -11.43 -3.66
N ARG A 75 18.45 -11.07 -4.83
CA ARG A 75 19.30 -10.71 -5.99
C ARG A 75 20.16 -9.47 -5.74
N LEU A 76 19.62 -8.47 -5.04
CA LEU A 76 20.38 -7.26 -4.72
C LEU A 76 21.47 -7.54 -3.69
N VAL A 77 21.15 -8.31 -2.64
CA VAL A 77 22.12 -8.72 -1.60
C VAL A 77 23.26 -9.54 -2.21
N GLU A 78 22.96 -10.49 -3.11
CA GLU A 78 23.95 -11.29 -3.86
C GLU A 78 24.93 -10.42 -4.68
N LYS A 79 24.52 -9.22 -5.09
CA LYS A 79 25.32 -8.32 -5.93
C LYS A 79 26.09 -7.26 -5.14
N CYS A 80 25.81 -7.10 -3.85
CA CYS A 80 26.53 -6.14 -3.01
C CYS A 80 27.99 -6.58 -2.80
N SER A 81 28.92 -5.64 -3.04
CA SER A 81 30.35 -5.86 -2.85
C SER A 81 30.83 -5.65 -1.41
N ASN A 82 30.05 -4.95 -0.58
CA ASN A 82 30.36 -4.70 0.83
C ASN A 82 29.18 -5.10 1.74
N ARG A 83 29.51 -5.30 3.03
CA ARG A 83 28.55 -5.74 4.05
C ARG A 83 27.56 -4.66 4.45
N ASP A 84 27.97 -3.39 4.46
CA ASP A 84 27.12 -2.28 4.91
C ASP A 84 25.92 -2.08 3.98
N ASP A 85 26.12 -2.20 2.67
CA ASP A 85 25.05 -2.16 1.67
C ASP A 85 24.05 -3.31 1.85
N GLN A 86 24.53 -4.51 2.16
CA GLN A 86 23.67 -5.66 2.44
C GLN A 86 22.80 -5.39 3.67
N VAL A 87 23.40 -4.88 4.75
CA VAL A 87 22.68 -4.53 5.98
C VAL A 87 21.65 -3.44 5.72
N ASN A 88 22.00 -2.40 4.95
CA ASN A 88 21.09 -1.31 4.61
C ASN A 88 19.91 -1.78 3.74
N LEU A 89 20.15 -2.67 2.77
CA LEU A 89 19.08 -3.27 1.96
C LEU A 89 18.11 -4.09 2.83
N ILE A 90 18.63 -4.93 3.72
CA ILE A 90 17.81 -5.76 4.61
C ILE A 90 17.00 -4.87 5.56
N LYS A 91 17.61 -3.84 6.15
CA LYS A 91 16.91 -2.87 7.00
C LYS A 91 15.79 -2.15 6.25
N SER A 92 16.04 -1.71 5.02
CA SER A 92 15.06 -1.01 4.19
C SER A 92 13.90 -1.94 3.80
N TYR A 93 14.19 -3.18 3.44
CA TYR A 93 13.18 -4.20 3.21
C TYR A 93 12.31 -4.43 4.44
N ASN A 94 12.93 -4.59 5.62
CA ASN A 94 12.19 -4.80 6.86
C ASN A 94 11.28 -3.61 7.17
N MET A 95 11.78 -2.38 7.00
CA MET A 95 10.96 -1.17 7.16
C MET A 95 9.73 -1.15 6.22
N LEU A 96 9.90 -1.57 4.96
CA LEU A 96 8.81 -1.58 3.98
C LEU A 96 7.75 -2.67 4.26
N MET A 97 8.16 -3.77 4.90
CA MET A 97 7.35 -4.98 5.02
C MET A 97 6.78 -5.22 6.43
N SER A 98 7.39 -4.66 7.49
CA SER A 98 6.98 -4.91 8.87
C SER A 98 5.76 -4.10 9.29
N ASP A 99 5.07 -4.59 10.32
CA ASP A 99 3.84 -4.00 10.83
C ASP A 99 4.11 -2.73 11.63
N GLU A 100 5.24 -2.69 12.35
CA GLU A 100 5.73 -1.50 13.05
C GLU A 100 6.26 -0.44 12.09
N GLY A 101 6.71 -0.89 10.91
CA GLY A 101 7.20 -0.05 9.83
C GLY A 101 6.07 0.44 8.94
N MET A 102 6.22 0.28 7.63
CA MET A 102 5.27 0.75 6.63
C MET A 102 4.28 -0.32 6.18
N GLY A 103 4.52 -1.60 6.51
CA GLY A 103 3.86 -2.75 5.89
C GLY A 103 2.34 -2.73 5.98
N THR A 104 1.80 -2.39 7.15
CA THR A 104 0.35 -2.27 7.39
C THR A 104 -0.13 -0.82 7.43
N ARG A 105 0.77 0.13 7.69
CA ARG A 105 0.44 1.57 7.76
C ARG A 105 0.13 2.15 6.38
N PHE A 106 0.86 1.70 5.35
CA PHE A 106 0.62 2.09 3.97
C PHE A 106 -0.37 1.15 3.30
N LYS A 107 -1.28 1.73 2.51
CA LYS A 107 -2.27 1.02 1.72
C LYS A 107 -2.05 1.26 0.24
N VAL A 108 -2.43 0.29 -0.58
CA VAL A 108 -2.30 0.33 -2.02
C VAL A 108 -3.65 0.09 -2.68
N MET A 109 -4.10 1.05 -3.50
CA MET A 109 -5.35 0.98 -4.24
C MET A 109 -5.11 1.30 -5.72
N SER A 110 -5.72 0.54 -6.62
CA SER A 110 -5.67 0.78 -8.06
C SER A 110 -7.05 1.01 -8.64
N VAL A 111 -7.12 1.87 -9.66
CA VAL A 111 -8.36 2.29 -10.31
C VAL A 111 -8.18 2.16 -11.81
N TYR A 112 -9.12 1.48 -12.47
CA TYR A 112 -9.13 1.26 -13.92
C TYR A 112 -10.48 1.67 -14.52
N PRO A 113 -10.51 2.16 -15.76
CA PRO A 113 -11.77 2.35 -16.48
C PRO A 113 -12.49 1.02 -16.70
N LYS A 114 -13.82 1.02 -16.64
CA LYS A 114 -14.65 -0.19 -16.81
C LYS A 114 -14.45 -0.89 -18.16
N THR A 115 -14.00 -0.15 -19.19
CA THR A 115 -13.68 -0.70 -20.51
C THR A 115 -12.57 -1.74 -20.48
N LEU A 116 -11.72 -1.77 -19.44
CA LEU A 116 -10.65 -2.77 -19.29
C LEU A 116 -11.11 -4.07 -18.62
N LYS A 117 -12.38 -4.19 -18.20
CA LYS A 117 -12.87 -5.37 -17.45
C LYS A 117 -12.53 -6.69 -18.15
N ASN A 118 -12.86 -6.80 -19.44
CA ASN A 118 -12.62 -8.02 -20.22
C ASN A 118 -11.14 -8.41 -20.33
N ILE A 119 -10.23 -7.44 -20.26
CA ILE A 119 -8.79 -7.67 -20.30
C ILE A 119 -8.30 -8.15 -18.93
N LEU A 120 -8.78 -7.53 -17.86
CA LEU A 120 -8.42 -7.89 -16.49
C LEU A 120 -8.96 -9.27 -16.11
N ASP A 121 -10.22 -9.58 -16.46
CA ASP A 121 -10.82 -10.90 -16.21
C ASP A 121 -10.00 -12.03 -16.87
N LYS A 122 -9.51 -11.83 -18.10
CA LYS A 122 -8.65 -12.79 -18.80
C LYS A 122 -7.27 -12.95 -18.17
N ARG A 123 -6.77 -11.91 -17.50
CA ARG A 123 -5.50 -11.93 -16.77
C ARG A 123 -5.66 -12.39 -15.32
N GLY A 124 -6.89 -12.56 -14.83
CA GLY A 124 -7.21 -12.77 -13.42
C GLY A 124 -7.27 -11.45 -12.65
N TYR A 125 -6.13 -10.82 -12.41
CA TYR A 125 -6.02 -9.60 -11.61
C TYR A 125 -4.92 -8.65 -12.13
N PRO A 126 -4.99 -7.35 -11.82
CA PRO A 126 -3.83 -6.48 -11.95
C PRO A 126 -2.64 -7.00 -11.13
N ALA A 127 -1.42 -6.76 -11.60
CA ALA A 127 -0.21 -7.17 -10.87
C ALA A 127 -0.20 -6.57 -9.45
N GLY A 128 0.04 -7.43 -8.45
CA GLY A 128 0.03 -7.05 -7.04
C GLY A 128 -1.35 -7.02 -6.37
N PHE A 129 -2.43 -7.38 -7.09
CA PHE A 129 -3.81 -7.38 -6.59
C PHE A 129 -4.52 -8.72 -6.76
N ALA A 130 -3.78 -9.83 -6.82
CA ALA A 130 -4.39 -11.15 -6.77
C ALA A 130 -5.09 -11.33 -5.41
N THR A 131 -6.36 -11.70 -5.43
CA THR A 131 -7.05 -12.17 -4.22
C THR A 131 -6.69 -13.64 -4.00
N GLY A 132 -6.57 -14.06 -2.74
CA GLY A 132 -6.27 -15.45 -2.38
C GLY A 132 -7.35 -16.47 -2.78
N GLU A 133 -8.42 -16.04 -3.44
CA GLU A 133 -9.51 -16.89 -3.90
C GLU A 133 -9.27 -17.36 -5.34
N GLY A 134 -8.39 -18.35 -5.46
CA GLY A 134 -8.51 -19.36 -6.50
C GLY A 134 -9.41 -20.49 -5.98
N THR A 135 -10.45 -20.85 -6.74
CA THR A 135 -11.25 -22.08 -6.63
C THR A 135 -12.15 -22.26 -5.40
N SER A 136 -13.40 -21.77 -5.49
CA SER A 136 -14.54 -22.31 -4.73
C SER A 136 -15.83 -22.15 -5.55
N GLU A 137 -15.85 -22.59 -6.81
CA GLU A 137 -17.09 -22.65 -7.59
C GLU A 137 -16.98 -23.63 -8.78
N LYS A 138 -16.67 -24.90 -8.50
CA LYS A 138 -17.00 -26.04 -9.38
C LYS A 138 -17.13 -27.31 -8.53
N ASN A 139 -18.32 -27.56 -7.99
CA ASN A 139 -18.85 -28.91 -7.75
C ASN A 139 -20.29 -28.82 -7.23
N GLU A 140 -21.22 -28.53 -8.14
CA GLU A 140 -22.59 -29.06 -8.08
C GLU A 140 -23.05 -29.37 -9.50
N ARG A 141 -22.82 -30.63 -9.91
CA ARG A 141 -23.65 -31.40 -10.84
C ARG A 141 -23.58 -32.86 -10.45
#